data_AF-A0A101W5P7-F1
#
_entry.id   AF-A0A101W5P7-F1
#
_cell.length_a   1.000
_cell.length_b   1.000
_cell.length_c   1.000
_cell.angle_alpha   90.00
_cell.angle_beta   90.00
_cell.angle_gamma   90.00
#
_symmetry.space_group_name_H-M   'P 1'
#
loop_
_entity.id
_entity.type
_entity.pdbx_description
1 polymer ?
#
loop_
_entity_poly.entity_id
_entity_poly.type
_entity_poly.pdbx_seq_one_letter_code
_entity_poly.pdbx_strand_id
1 'polypeptide(L)'
;MKCDIVKDLLPLYIEGLTSKDSNEEIEKHLESCEGCRTFHQEMSGEIEEKLPVSTDVQELDYLKKVRKKNRRSIAITAGSVVVVLLIVVSLFAVGFPVSSKDMDMTYEITDNKLLIDFQLKNGHDLTRRSIDPEFIYDENRKVIGIVDRYKPVWVFNNPFDDVGTKFSLGIEMPSRDSQEGYTNTLIIEYADKTIKFVNGELVE
;
A
#
# COMPACT_ATOMS: atom_id res chain seq x y z
N MET A 1 -17.26 17.75 80.31
CA MET A 1 -17.66 16.33 80.23
C MET A 1 -16.44 15.42 80.04
N LYS A 2 -16.46 14.16 80.50
CA LYS A 2 -15.35 13.20 80.28
C LYS A 2 -15.46 12.60 78.88
N CYS A 3 -14.33 12.39 78.20
CA CYS A 3 -14.30 11.90 76.81
C CYS A 3 -15.02 10.56 76.64
N ASP A 4 -14.92 9.64 77.59
CA ASP A 4 -15.59 8.33 77.51
C ASP A 4 -17.12 8.48 77.45
N ILE A 5 -17.67 9.39 78.26
CA ILE A 5 -19.12 9.67 78.27
C ILE A 5 -19.55 10.31 76.94
N VAL A 6 -18.72 11.16 76.34
CA VAL A 6 -19.02 11.77 75.04
C VAL A 6 -18.98 10.72 73.93
N LYS A 7 -18.01 9.81 73.94
CA LYS A 7 -17.92 8.68 72.98
C LYS A 7 -19.10 7.72 73.08
N ASP A 8 -19.58 7.44 74.30
CA ASP A 8 -20.75 6.58 74.50
C ASP A 8 -22.05 7.24 73.99
N LEU A 9 -22.16 8.57 74.08
CA LEU A 9 -23.36 9.32 73.67
C LEU A 9 -23.33 9.84 72.24
N LEU A 10 -22.15 9.89 71.61
CA LEU A 10 -21.94 10.31 70.22
C LEU A 10 -22.84 9.59 69.19
N PRO A 11 -23.04 8.26 69.26
CA PRO A 11 -23.97 7.56 68.36
C PRO A 11 -25.39 8.13 68.45
N LEU A 12 -25.90 8.31 69.68
CA LEU A 12 -27.23 8.82 69.94
C LEU A 12 -27.37 10.30 69.55
N TYR A 13 -26.28 11.06 69.70
CA TYR A 13 -26.20 12.47 69.27
C TYR A 13 -26.28 12.60 67.75
N ILE A 14 -25.55 11.77 66.99
CA ILE A 14 -25.60 11.72 65.52
C ILE A 14 -27.01 11.36 65.04
N GLU A 15 -27.70 10.47 65.75
CA GLU A 15 -29.09 10.10 65.47
C GLU A 15 -30.13 11.13 65.95
N GLY A 16 -29.71 12.19 66.65
CA GLY A 16 -30.60 13.23 67.19
C GLY A 16 -31.50 12.76 68.34
N LEU A 17 -31.12 11.70 69.04
CA LEU A 17 -31.88 11.06 70.12
C LEU A 17 -31.46 11.53 71.53
N THR A 18 -30.54 12.48 71.62
CA THR A 18 -30.09 13.09 72.88
C THR A 18 -30.92 14.31 73.27
N SER A 19 -31.00 14.59 74.57
CA SER A 19 -31.71 15.77 75.09
C SER A 19 -30.97 17.06 74.75
N LYS A 20 -31.68 18.21 74.75
CA LYS A 20 -31.07 19.52 74.48
C LYS A 20 -29.90 19.85 75.43
N ASP A 21 -30.07 19.58 76.72
CA ASP A 21 -29.03 19.81 77.73
C ASP A 21 -27.79 18.93 77.46
N SER A 22 -28.00 17.72 76.95
CA SER A 22 -26.90 16.83 76.55
C SER A 22 -26.19 17.30 75.28
N ASN A 23 -26.93 17.86 74.31
CA ASN A 23 -26.36 18.38 73.07
C ASN A 23 -25.43 19.55 73.35
N GLU A 24 -25.85 20.51 74.17
CA GLU A 24 -25.01 21.68 74.51
C GLU A 24 -23.68 21.26 75.17
N GLU A 25 -23.71 20.25 76.04
CA GLU A 25 -22.49 19.76 76.70
C GLU A 25 -21.58 18.95 75.77
N ILE A 26 -22.15 18.21 74.82
CA ILE A 26 -21.42 17.48 73.77
C ILE A 26 -20.76 18.48 72.80
N GLU A 27 -21.49 19.49 72.32
CA GLU A 27 -20.98 20.53 71.42
C GLU A 27 -19.79 21.28 72.03
N LYS A 28 -19.91 21.78 73.27
CA LYS A 28 -18.79 22.42 74.00
C LYS A 28 -17.57 21.50 74.13
N HIS A 29 -17.79 20.18 74.25
CA HIS A 29 -16.69 19.22 74.34
C HIS A 29 -16.03 18.97 72.97
N LEU A 30 -16.79 18.91 71.88
CA LEU A 30 -16.24 18.78 70.52
C LEU A 30 -15.45 20.03 70.10
N GLU A 31 -15.80 21.21 70.61
CA GLU A 31 -15.03 22.45 70.43
C GLU A 31 -13.68 22.43 71.15
N SER A 32 -13.60 21.79 72.33
CA SER A 32 -12.41 21.80 73.19
C SER A 32 -11.55 20.54 73.11
N CYS A 33 -12.03 19.44 72.51
CA CYS A 33 -11.33 18.16 72.42
C CYS A 33 -11.21 17.66 70.98
N GLU A 34 -9.99 17.75 70.43
CA GLU A 34 -9.66 17.30 69.07
C GLU A 34 -9.86 15.79 68.87
N GLY A 35 -9.59 14.98 69.89
CA GLY A 35 -9.78 13.52 69.84
C GLY A 35 -11.25 13.11 69.71
N CYS A 36 -12.16 13.81 70.38
CA CYS A 36 -13.60 13.56 70.25
C CYS A 36 -14.16 14.11 68.94
N ARG A 37 -13.62 15.22 68.43
CA ARG A 37 -13.99 15.79 67.12
C ARG A 37 -13.64 14.85 65.97
N THR A 38 -12.44 14.28 65.99
CA THR A 38 -11.99 13.33 64.96
C THR A 38 -12.88 12.09 64.97
N PHE A 39 -13.16 11.54 66.15
CA PHE A 39 -14.04 10.38 66.30
C PHE A 39 -15.48 10.65 65.83
N HIS A 40 -16.02 11.85 66.07
CA HIS A 40 -17.31 12.27 65.52
C HIS A 40 -17.30 12.34 63.97
N GLN A 41 -16.22 12.88 63.37
CA GLN A 41 -16.09 12.99 61.90
C GLN A 41 -15.94 11.62 61.22
N GLU A 42 -15.18 10.71 61.81
CA GLU A 42 -15.07 9.31 61.34
C GLU A 42 -16.43 8.61 61.36
N MET A 43 -17.24 8.87 62.41
CA MET A 43 -18.51 8.20 62.62
C MET A 43 -19.68 8.81 61.82
N SER A 44 -19.64 10.12 61.55
CA SER A 44 -20.63 10.84 60.73
C SER A 44 -20.41 10.68 59.22
N GLY A 45 -19.31 10.03 58.81
CA GLY A 45 -19.00 9.78 57.40
C GLY A 45 -18.60 11.04 56.62
N GLU A 46 -18.23 12.13 57.30
CA GLU A 46 -17.75 13.39 56.70
C GLU A 46 -16.29 13.34 56.21
N ILE A 47 -15.69 12.14 56.15
CA ILE A 47 -14.44 11.98 55.43
C ILE A 47 -14.78 12.05 53.94
N GLU A 48 -14.62 13.24 53.35
CA GLU A 48 -14.44 13.39 51.91
C GLU A 48 -13.16 12.63 51.52
N GLU A 49 -13.27 11.30 51.36
CA GLU A 49 -12.34 10.55 50.55
C GLU A 49 -12.43 11.14 49.15
N LYS A 50 -11.45 11.96 48.80
CA LYS A 50 -11.16 12.36 47.42
C LYS A 50 -10.80 11.11 46.63
N LEU A 51 -11.83 10.36 46.23
CA LEU A 51 -11.75 9.35 45.20
C LEU A 51 -11.25 10.04 43.92
N PRO A 52 -10.09 9.67 43.37
CA PRO A 52 -9.64 10.23 42.11
C PRO A 52 -10.56 9.71 41.00
N VAL A 53 -11.54 10.53 40.60
CA VAL A 53 -12.29 10.36 39.36
C VAL A 53 -11.33 10.63 38.21
N SER A 54 -10.51 9.64 37.82
CA SER A 54 -9.58 9.80 36.70
C SER A 54 -9.25 8.49 35.96
N THR A 55 -10.20 7.58 35.81
CA THR A 55 -10.00 6.33 35.03
C THR A 55 -10.65 6.39 33.64
N ASP A 56 -11.77 7.09 33.48
CA ASP A 56 -12.58 7.01 32.24
C ASP A 56 -11.97 7.83 31.07
N VAL A 57 -11.25 8.92 31.36
CA VAL A 57 -10.64 9.77 30.33
C VAL A 57 -9.33 9.19 29.79
N GLN A 58 -8.57 8.43 30.59
CA GLN A 58 -7.30 7.82 30.17
C GLN A 58 -7.50 6.58 29.30
N GLU A 59 -8.55 5.79 29.54
CA GLU A 59 -8.84 4.60 28.72
C GLU A 59 -9.21 4.94 27.28
N LEU A 60 -9.97 6.03 27.07
CA LEU A 60 -10.35 6.50 25.74
C LEU A 60 -9.14 6.94 24.89
N ASP A 61 -8.11 7.52 25.53
CA ASP A 61 -6.92 8.00 24.83
C ASP A 61 -5.92 6.86 24.55
N TYR A 62 -5.87 5.85 25.41
CA TYR A 62 -5.08 4.63 25.19
C TYR A 62 -5.61 3.85 23.97
N LEU A 63 -6.93 3.68 23.87
CA LEU A 63 -7.55 3.00 22.73
C LEU A 63 -7.33 3.75 21.40
N LYS A 64 -7.36 5.09 21.41
CA LYS A 64 -7.05 5.90 20.22
C LYS A 64 -5.58 5.77 19.79
N LYS A 65 -4.65 5.77 20.74
CA LYS A 65 -3.21 5.64 20.49
C LYS A 65 -2.84 4.25 19.95
N VAL A 66 -3.43 3.19 20.50
CA VAL A 66 -3.27 1.81 20.02
C VAL A 66 -3.88 1.64 18.62
N ARG A 67 -5.09 2.16 18.37
CA ARG A 67 -5.72 2.13 17.03
C ARG A 67 -4.89 2.85 15.97
N LYS A 68 -4.29 4.00 16.30
CA LYS A 68 -3.41 4.75 15.37
C LYS A 68 -2.11 4.01 15.08
N LYS A 69 -1.48 3.41 16.10
CA LYS A 69 -0.26 2.59 15.93
C LYS A 69 -0.55 1.32 15.12
N ASN A 70 -1.69 0.66 15.37
CA ASN A 70 -2.09 -0.55 14.65
C ASN A 70 -2.43 -0.24 13.18
N ARG A 71 -3.17 0.84 12.90
CA ARG A 71 -3.44 1.30 11.52
C ARG A 71 -2.16 1.65 10.76
N ARG A 72 -1.19 2.30 11.42
CA ARG A 72 0.10 2.61 10.80
C ARG A 72 0.89 1.34 10.49
N SER A 73 0.89 0.36 11.40
CA SER A 73 1.53 -0.95 11.16
C SER A 73 0.87 -1.69 10.01
N ILE A 74 -0.46 -1.76 9.97
CA ILE A 74 -1.23 -2.40 8.89
C ILE A 74 -0.95 -1.71 7.55
N ALA A 75 -0.91 -0.36 7.52
CA ALA A 75 -0.59 0.38 6.31
C ALA A 75 0.84 0.11 5.81
N ILE A 76 1.82 -0.01 6.72
CA ILE A 76 3.20 -0.35 6.36
C ILE A 76 3.27 -1.78 5.81
N THR A 77 2.64 -2.75 6.48
CA THR A 77 2.61 -4.14 6.03
C THR A 77 1.90 -4.28 4.69
N ALA A 78 0.69 -3.72 4.54
CA ALA A 78 -0.04 -3.74 3.28
C ALA A 78 0.75 -3.05 2.16
N GLY A 79 1.36 -1.89 2.45
CA GLY A 79 2.24 -1.19 1.51
C GLY A 79 3.43 -2.05 1.09
N SER A 80 4.07 -2.75 2.02
CA SER A 80 5.20 -3.63 1.71
C SER A 80 4.81 -4.78 0.79
N VAL A 81 3.64 -5.39 1.02
CA VAL A 81 3.12 -6.46 0.15
C VAL A 81 2.86 -5.94 -1.26
N VAL A 82 2.25 -4.76 -1.39
CA VAL A 82 2.02 -4.14 -2.70
C VAL A 82 3.34 -3.86 -3.42
N VAL A 83 4.34 -3.32 -2.73
CA VAL A 83 5.67 -3.08 -3.32
C VAL A 83 6.32 -4.38 -3.81
N VAL A 84 6.27 -5.44 -3.00
CA VAL A 84 6.81 -6.75 -3.40
C VAL A 84 6.08 -7.29 -4.62
N LEU A 85 4.74 -7.19 -4.66
CA LEU A 85 3.96 -7.62 -5.82
C LEU A 85 4.32 -6.82 -7.09
N LEU A 86 4.51 -5.50 -6.98
CA LEU A 86 4.93 -4.68 -8.11
C LEU A 86 6.32 -5.07 -8.62
N ILE A 87 7.26 -5.40 -7.73
CA ILE A 87 8.59 -5.89 -8.12
C ILE A 87 8.45 -7.21 -8.87
N VAL A 88 7.67 -8.17 -8.34
CA VAL A 88 7.46 -9.48 -9.00
C VAL A 88 6.86 -9.28 -10.39
N VAL A 89 5.79 -8.48 -10.51
CA VAL A 89 5.18 -8.17 -11.82
C VAL A 89 6.19 -7.51 -12.77
N SER A 90 7.03 -6.59 -12.25
CA SER A 90 8.06 -5.94 -13.05
C SER A 90 9.09 -6.94 -13.61
N LEU A 91 9.52 -7.91 -12.80
CA LEU A 91 10.57 -8.87 -13.17
C LEU A 91 10.09 -9.94 -14.15
N PHE A 92 8.84 -10.38 -14.03
CA PHE A 92 8.32 -11.54 -14.78
C PHE A 92 7.31 -11.19 -15.87
N ALA A 93 6.63 -10.03 -15.82
CA ALA A 93 5.61 -9.66 -16.82
C ALA A 93 6.00 -8.43 -17.66
N VAL A 94 6.59 -7.41 -17.03
CA VAL A 94 6.94 -6.15 -17.74
C VAL A 94 8.29 -6.29 -18.43
N GLY A 95 9.30 -6.81 -17.73
CA GLY A 95 10.64 -7.05 -18.25
C GLY A 95 11.45 -5.78 -18.52
N PHE A 96 12.69 -6.01 -18.98
CA PHE A 96 13.68 -4.99 -19.27
C PHE A 96 13.96 -4.91 -20.77
N PRO A 97 14.25 -3.72 -21.32
CA PRO A 97 14.56 -3.57 -22.73
C PRO A 97 15.84 -4.33 -23.09
N VAL A 98 15.83 -5.00 -24.25
CA VAL A 98 16.99 -5.75 -24.76
C VAL A 98 17.95 -4.81 -25.48
N SER A 99 19.25 -4.91 -25.18
CA SER A 99 20.32 -4.29 -25.95
C SER A 99 20.56 -5.07 -27.25
N SER A 100 20.82 -4.37 -28.35
CA SER A 100 21.06 -4.99 -29.65
C SER A 100 22.28 -5.91 -29.68
N LYS A 101 23.25 -5.70 -28.77
CA LYS A 101 24.44 -6.56 -28.63
C LYS A 101 24.12 -7.95 -28.07
N ASP A 102 23.08 -8.03 -27.24
CA ASP A 102 22.65 -9.25 -26.56
C ASP A 102 21.64 -10.06 -27.39
N MET A 103 21.33 -9.61 -28.60
CA MET A 103 20.39 -10.22 -29.53
C MET A 103 21.10 -10.65 -30.81
N ASP A 104 20.92 -11.89 -31.23
CA ASP A 104 21.14 -12.30 -32.61
C ASP A 104 19.83 -12.15 -33.40
N MET A 105 19.91 -11.49 -34.56
CA MET A 105 18.78 -11.28 -35.46
C MET A 105 19.17 -11.74 -36.86
N THR A 106 18.38 -12.63 -37.43
CA THR A 106 18.48 -13.04 -38.85
C THR A 106 17.16 -12.76 -39.54
N TYR A 107 17.20 -12.49 -40.84
CA TYR A 107 15.98 -12.27 -41.61
C TYR A 107 16.09 -12.88 -43.01
N GLU A 108 14.94 -13.31 -43.53
CA GLU A 108 14.78 -13.86 -44.87
C GLU A 108 13.51 -13.31 -45.51
N ILE A 109 13.54 -13.15 -46.83
CA ILE A 109 12.38 -12.73 -47.63
C ILE A 109 11.97 -13.89 -48.53
N THR A 110 10.78 -14.45 -48.30
CA THR A 110 10.25 -15.58 -49.05
C THR A 110 8.80 -15.31 -49.42
N ASP A 111 8.43 -15.47 -50.70
CA ASP A 111 7.06 -15.34 -51.20
C ASP A 111 6.32 -14.09 -50.66
N ASN A 112 6.97 -12.93 -50.76
CA ASN A 112 6.41 -11.65 -50.30
C ASN A 112 6.22 -11.56 -48.77
N LYS A 113 6.89 -12.42 -48.00
CA LYS A 113 6.89 -12.39 -46.54
C LYS A 113 8.29 -12.08 -46.02
N LEU A 114 8.37 -11.17 -45.06
CA LEU A 114 9.57 -10.94 -44.27
C LEU A 114 9.49 -11.82 -43.02
N LEU A 115 10.42 -12.75 -42.91
CA LEU A 115 10.60 -13.60 -41.72
C LEU A 115 11.83 -13.08 -40.96
N ILE A 116 11.68 -12.82 -39.67
CA ILE A 116 12.76 -12.37 -38.80
C ILE A 116 12.82 -13.29 -37.59
N ASP A 117 13.99 -13.87 -37.36
CA ASP A 117 14.26 -14.69 -36.19
C ASP A 117 15.13 -13.93 -35.19
N PHE A 118 14.75 -14.04 -33.92
CA PHE A 118 15.43 -13.42 -32.80
C PHE A 118 15.92 -14.50 -31.84
N GLN A 119 17.17 -14.35 -31.36
CA GLN A 119 17.75 -15.21 -30.34
C GLN A 119 18.50 -14.37 -29.30
N LEU A 120 18.03 -14.43 -28.06
CA LEU A 120 18.65 -13.75 -26.93
C LEU A 120 19.85 -14.55 -26.40
N LYS A 121 20.97 -13.86 -26.14
CA LYS A 121 22.24 -14.47 -25.71
C LYS A 121 22.37 -14.69 -24.21
N ASN A 122 21.61 -13.95 -23.41
CA ASN A 122 21.80 -13.91 -21.96
C ASN A 122 21.09 -15.04 -21.19
N GLY A 123 20.37 -15.93 -21.88
CA GLY A 123 19.67 -17.08 -21.29
C GLY A 123 18.35 -16.76 -20.58
N HIS A 124 17.93 -15.49 -20.58
CA HIS A 124 16.62 -15.08 -20.08
C HIS A 124 15.50 -15.32 -21.09
N ASP A 125 14.28 -15.28 -20.59
CA ASP A 125 13.09 -15.42 -21.41
C ASP A 125 12.90 -14.16 -22.27
N LEU A 126 12.69 -14.36 -23.57
CA LEU A 126 12.53 -13.29 -24.54
C LEU A 126 11.05 -13.07 -24.83
N THR A 127 10.58 -11.86 -24.54
CA THR A 127 9.22 -11.41 -24.85
C THR A 127 9.27 -10.15 -25.73
N ARG A 128 8.11 -9.72 -26.22
CA ARG A 128 7.98 -8.51 -27.03
C ARG A 128 6.84 -7.65 -26.52
N ARG A 129 7.02 -6.34 -26.61
CA ARG A 129 5.91 -5.39 -26.55
C ARG A 129 5.61 -4.90 -27.96
N SER A 130 4.40 -5.18 -28.41
CA SER A 130 3.85 -4.55 -29.60
C SER A 130 3.19 -3.24 -29.21
N ILE A 131 3.45 -2.18 -29.97
CA ILE A 131 2.65 -0.96 -29.94
C ILE A 131 1.56 -1.11 -30.99
N ASP A 132 0.40 -0.49 -30.77
CA ASP A 132 -0.67 -0.48 -31.78
C ASP A 132 -0.13 0.05 -33.12
N PRO A 133 -0.48 -0.61 -34.24
CA PRO A 133 0.00 -0.22 -35.55
C PRO A 133 -0.48 1.18 -35.93
N GLU A 134 0.41 1.97 -36.53
CA GLU A 134 0.09 3.29 -37.05
C GLU A 134 -0.22 3.19 -38.55
N PHE A 135 -1.40 3.67 -38.95
CA PHE A 135 -1.83 3.67 -40.35
C PHE A 135 -1.48 4.99 -41.03
N ILE A 136 -0.88 4.91 -42.22
CA ILE A 136 -0.57 6.06 -43.06
C ILE A 136 -1.75 6.26 -44.02
N TYR A 137 -2.26 7.49 -44.11
CA TYR A 137 -3.42 7.83 -44.94
C TYR A 137 -3.04 8.82 -46.03
N ASP A 138 -3.67 8.69 -47.21
CA ASP A 138 -3.63 9.71 -48.25
C ASP A 138 -4.64 10.86 -47.98
N GLU A 139 -4.67 11.85 -48.88
CA GLU A 139 -5.59 12.98 -48.82
C GLU A 139 -7.08 12.57 -48.83
N ASN A 140 -7.39 11.39 -49.38
CA ASN A 140 -8.73 10.83 -49.47
C ASN A 140 -9.08 9.92 -48.28
N ARG A 141 -8.24 9.87 -47.24
CA ARG A 141 -8.37 8.98 -46.06
C ARG A 141 -8.31 7.49 -46.40
N LYS A 142 -7.69 7.13 -47.51
CA LYS A 142 -7.37 5.74 -47.84
C LYS A 142 -6.07 5.35 -47.17
N VAL A 143 -6.02 4.15 -46.59
CA VAL A 143 -4.77 3.61 -46.01
C VAL A 143 -3.78 3.32 -47.14
N ILE A 144 -2.61 3.94 -47.07
CA ILE A 144 -1.48 3.79 -47.99
C ILE A 144 -0.24 3.22 -47.27
N GLY A 145 -0.38 2.79 -46.02
CA GLY A 145 0.70 2.09 -45.35
C GLY A 145 0.42 1.79 -43.89
N ILE A 146 1.29 0.97 -43.32
CA ILE A 146 1.27 0.57 -41.91
C ILE A 146 2.68 0.69 -41.35
N VAL A 147 2.77 1.17 -40.12
CA VAL A 147 3.99 1.18 -39.31
C VAL A 147 3.76 0.30 -38.08
N ASP A 148 4.42 -0.85 -38.05
CA ASP A 148 4.45 -1.75 -36.91
C ASP A 148 5.68 -1.46 -36.04
N ARG A 149 5.50 -1.36 -34.73
CA ARG A 149 6.61 -1.12 -33.79
C ARG A 149 6.68 -2.22 -32.74
N TYR A 150 7.86 -2.81 -32.61
CA TYR A 150 8.15 -3.85 -31.63
C TYR A 150 9.33 -3.47 -30.76
N LYS A 151 9.19 -3.75 -29.47
CA LYS A 151 10.25 -3.59 -28.48
C LYS A 151 10.57 -4.94 -27.85
N PRO A 152 11.72 -5.56 -28.16
CA PRO A 152 12.15 -6.78 -27.50
C PRO A 152 12.47 -6.48 -26.03
N VAL A 153 11.94 -7.31 -25.14
CA VAL A 153 12.15 -7.24 -23.70
C VAL A 153 12.52 -8.61 -23.17
N TRP A 154 13.39 -8.66 -22.17
CA TRP A 154 13.71 -9.90 -21.49
C TRP A 154 13.10 -9.90 -20.08
N VAL A 155 12.67 -11.07 -19.63
CA VAL A 155 12.12 -11.30 -18.29
C VAL A 155 12.90 -12.42 -17.62
N PHE A 156 12.87 -12.47 -16.28
CA PHE A 156 13.40 -13.62 -15.58
C PHE A 156 12.59 -14.87 -15.94
N ASN A 157 13.28 -16.01 -16.04
CA ASN A 157 12.66 -17.28 -16.37
C ASN A 157 11.58 -17.60 -15.33
N ASN A 158 10.34 -17.68 -15.79
CA ASN A 158 9.19 -17.87 -14.93
C ASN A 158 9.02 -19.36 -14.64
N PRO A 159 8.98 -19.80 -13.36
CA PRO A 159 8.81 -21.22 -13.03
C PRO A 159 7.45 -21.80 -13.47
N PHE A 160 6.49 -20.96 -13.85
CA PHE A 160 5.16 -21.37 -14.29
C PHE A 160 4.93 -21.27 -15.80
N ASP A 161 5.82 -20.61 -16.54
CA ASP A 161 5.68 -20.38 -17.99
C ASP A 161 7.05 -20.13 -18.62
N ASP A 162 7.51 -21.02 -19.49
CA ASP A 162 8.80 -20.87 -20.20
C ASP A 162 8.52 -20.50 -21.65
N VAL A 163 8.74 -19.22 -21.97
CA VAL A 163 8.59 -18.67 -23.33
C VAL A 163 9.87 -18.79 -24.14
N GLY A 164 10.96 -19.26 -23.53
CA GLY A 164 12.25 -19.49 -24.17
C GLY A 164 13.01 -18.21 -24.56
N THR A 165 14.16 -18.41 -25.19
CA THR A 165 15.11 -17.35 -25.58
C THR A 165 14.93 -16.84 -27.01
N LYS A 166 13.92 -17.36 -27.74
CA LYS A 166 13.77 -17.16 -29.18
C LYS A 166 12.33 -16.84 -29.56
N PHE A 167 12.16 -15.99 -30.56
CA PHE A 167 10.88 -15.85 -31.25
C PHE A 167 11.10 -15.49 -32.73
N SER A 168 10.08 -15.75 -33.53
CA SER A 168 10.06 -15.38 -34.95
C SER A 168 8.92 -14.41 -35.21
N LEU A 169 9.16 -13.44 -36.09
CA LEU A 169 8.17 -12.50 -36.59
C LEU A 169 7.99 -12.73 -38.09
N GLY A 170 6.75 -12.88 -38.53
CA GLY A 170 6.39 -12.95 -39.94
C GLY A 170 5.50 -11.79 -40.33
N ILE A 171 5.90 -11.06 -41.36
CA ILE A 171 5.13 -9.93 -41.91
C ILE A 171 4.85 -10.20 -43.38
N GLU A 172 3.58 -10.20 -43.75
CA GLU A 172 3.18 -10.23 -45.15
C GLU A 172 3.33 -8.83 -45.74
N MET A 173 4.15 -8.72 -46.78
CA MET A 173 4.33 -7.48 -47.52
C MET A 173 3.27 -7.40 -48.62
N PRO A 174 2.76 -6.20 -48.92
CA PRO A 174 1.88 -5.99 -50.08
C PRO A 174 2.53 -6.56 -51.35
N SER A 175 1.78 -7.30 -52.16
CA SER A 175 2.26 -7.76 -53.45
C SER A 175 2.63 -6.55 -54.31
N ARG A 176 3.63 -6.69 -55.19
CA ARG A 176 4.01 -5.64 -56.15
C ARG A 176 2.84 -5.14 -57.00
N ASP A 177 1.81 -5.97 -57.20
CA ASP A 177 0.58 -5.63 -57.92
C ASP A 177 -0.50 -4.97 -57.04
N SER A 178 -0.37 -5.02 -55.71
CA SER A 178 -1.30 -4.41 -54.78
C SER A 178 -0.88 -2.97 -54.43
N GLN A 179 -1.56 -2.02 -55.08
CA GLN A 179 -1.52 -0.56 -54.85
C GLN A 179 -0.13 0.08 -54.94
N GLU A 180 0.15 0.71 -56.10
CA GLU A 180 1.19 1.74 -56.23
C GLU A 180 1.12 2.70 -55.03
N GLY A 181 2.14 2.70 -54.18
CA GLY A 181 2.25 3.57 -53.01
C GLY A 181 1.92 2.97 -51.65
N TYR A 182 1.53 1.69 -51.54
CA TYR A 182 1.38 1.05 -50.21
C TYR A 182 2.74 0.76 -49.58
N THR A 183 2.94 1.20 -48.34
CA THR A 183 4.19 1.00 -47.60
C THR A 183 3.99 0.16 -46.34
N ASN A 184 4.77 -0.90 -46.17
CA ASN A 184 4.86 -1.63 -44.90
C ASN A 184 6.17 -1.27 -44.22
N THR A 185 6.10 -0.70 -43.03
CA THR A 185 7.25 -0.33 -42.22
C THR A 185 7.24 -1.13 -40.93
N LEU A 186 8.31 -1.85 -40.65
CA LEU A 186 8.56 -2.48 -39.36
C LEU A 186 9.67 -1.73 -38.64
N ILE A 187 9.46 -1.41 -37.36
CA ILE A 187 10.45 -0.77 -36.49
C ILE A 187 10.69 -1.69 -35.28
N ILE A 188 11.95 -2.01 -35.04
CA ILE A 188 12.41 -2.77 -33.88
C ILE A 188 13.22 -1.83 -32.99
N GLU A 189 12.73 -1.54 -31.80
CA GLU A 189 13.33 -0.59 -30.85
C GLU A 189 14.08 -1.34 -29.73
N TYR A 190 15.40 -1.49 -29.89
CA TYR A 190 16.28 -1.97 -28.83
C TYR A 190 16.53 -0.87 -27.78
N ALA A 191 17.18 -1.24 -26.68
CA ALA A 191 17.58 -0.30 -25.63
C ALA A 191 18.59 0.76 -26.12
N ASP A 192 19.42 0.39 -27.10
CA ASP A 192 20.58 1.15 -27.57
C ASP A 192 20.46 1.64 -29.02
N LYS A 193 19.59 1.04 -29.84
CA LYS A 193 19.34 1.47 -31.21
C LYS A 193 17.96 1.06 -31.72
N THR A 194 17.58 1.61 -32.88
CA THR A 194 16.38 1.22 -33.61
C THR A 194 16.80 0.62 -34.95
N ILE A 195 16.13 -0.46 -35.35
CA ILE A 195 16.26 -1.07 -36.67
C ILE A 195 14.95 -0.88 -37.43
N LYS A 196 15.02 -0.54 -38.71
CA LYS A 196 13.84 -0.31 -39.53
C LYS A 196 13.87 -1.19 -40.78
N PHE A 197 12.75 -1.82 -41.09
CA PHE A 197 12.51 -2.44 -42.39
C PHE A 197 11.43 -1.66 -43.12
N VAL A 198 11.65 -1.35 -44.39
CA VAL A 198 10.68 -0.71 -45.28
C VAL A 198 10.47 -1.62 -46.46
N ASN A 199 9.24 -2.14 -46.62
CA ASN A 199 8.89 -3.11 -47.66
C ASN A 199 9.85 -4.31 -47.73
N GLY A 200 10.30 -4.79 -46.56
CA GLY A 200 11.24 -5.91 -46.45
C GLY A 200 12.71 -5.53 -46.51
N GLU A 201 13.05 -4.34 -46.99
CA GLU A 201 14.43 -3.87 -47.06
C GLU A 201 14.86 -3.26 -45.73
N LEU A 202 16.00 -3.70 -45.22
CA LEU A 202 16.62 -3.16 -44.03
C LEU A 202 17.17 -1.76 -44.31
N VAL A 203 16.70 -0.77 -43.55
CA VAL A 203 17.14 0.63 -43.62
C VAL A 203 17.78 0.95 -42.27
N GLU A 204 19.12 1.05 -42.24
CA GLU A 204 19.89 1.48 -41.05
C GLU A 204 19.74 2.98 -40.75
#